data_AF-A0A9Q0SU46-F1
#
_entry.id   AF-A0A9Q0SU46-F1
#
_cell.length_a   1.000
_cell.length_b   1.000
_cell.length_c   1.000
_cell.angle_alpha   90.00
_cell.angle_beta   90.00
_cell.angle_gamma   90.00
#
_symmetry.space_group_name_H-M   'P 1'
#
loop_
_entity.id
_entity.type
_entity.pdbx_description
1 polymer ?
#
loop_
_entity_poly.entity_id
_entity_poly.type
_entity_poly.pdbx_seq_one_letter_code
_entity_poly.pdbx_strand_id
1 'polypeptide(L)'
;MDALVLLWPTLPRFFAGFISMYFLGYFVFFRNWEPKQRKDASSCLMSLAHGSPAVLMAIRALLHSQTVGSFAYPNSALENTVLEFSTAYFLADLLHYMVFFPDEILFILHHIATLYVFVTCRYMIHYGAQGLVLLLVLAEVTSACQNVRSIAGNRKADVPAAARLHDLLAAPFYALYSLVRGILGPICLFKMGVFYLNGGAAGLIPAWAWISWMVVIGSAILVSIVWILNRWEEWITERSHKAQKKVG
;
A
#
# COMPACT_ATOMS: atom_id res chain seq x y z
N MET A 1 -30.72 -14.09 0.67
CA MET A 1 -30.49 -13.45 -0.66
C MET A 1 -28.99 -13.48 -0.97
N ASP A 2 -28.30 -14.57 -0.63
CA ASP A 2 -26.86 -14.55 -0.30
C ASP A 2 -26.02 -15.54 -1.12
N ALA A 3 -26.60 -16.20 -2.11
CA ALA A 3 -25.88 -17.16 -2.96
C ALA A 3 -25.50 -16.59 -4.35
N LEU A 4 -26.17 -15.51 -4.80
CA LEU A 4 -26.01 -14.98 -6.17
C LEU A 4 -24.95 -13.89 -6.31
N VAL A 5 -24.39 -13.36 -5.22
CA VAL A 5 -23.29 -12.39 -5.26
C VAL A 5 -21.92 -13.08 -5.40
N LEU A 6 -21.86 -14.40 -5.19
CA LEU A 6 -20.62 -15.22 -5.14
C LEU A 6 -20.18 -15.82 -6.48
N LEU A 7 -20.94 -15.65 -7.57
CA LEU A 7 -20.67 -16.30 -8.86
C LEU A 7 -19.87 -15.45 -9.86
N TRP A 8 -19.58 -14.19 -9.54
CA TRP A 8 -18.79 -13.32 -10.41
C TRP A 8 -17.43 -13.02 -9.82
N PRO A 9 -16.32 -13.30 -10.52
CA PRO A 9 -15.00 -12.94 -10.01
C PRO A 9 -14.97 -11.41 -9.79
N THR A 10 -14.76 -11.05 -8.54
CA THR A 10 -14.62 -9.67 -8.01
C THR A 10 -13.34 -9.03 -8.52
N LEU A 11 -12.25 -9.81 -8.63
CA LEU A 11 -10.94 -9.35 -9.07
C LEU A 11 -10.97 -8.67 -10.46
N PRO A 12 -11.51 -9.27 -11.55
CA PRO A 12 -11.61 -8.59 -12.85
C PRO A 12 -12.42 -7.30 -12.83
N ARG A 13 -13.48 -7.24 -12.00
CA ARG A 13 -14.32 -6.03 -11.86
C ARG A 13 -13.55 -4.91 -11.17
N PHE A 14 -12.88 -5.21 -10.06
CA PHE A 14 -12.02 -4.23 -9.39
C PHE A 14 -10.88 -3.79 -10.30
N PHE A 15 -10.24 -4.71 -11.02
CA PHE A 15 -9.17 -4.40 -11.95
C PHE A 15 -9.64 -3.46 -13.06
N ALA A 16 -10.77 -3.77 -13.71
CA ALA A 16 -11.38 -2.88 -14.69
C ALA A 16 -11.72 -1.50 -14.10
N GLY A 17 -12.18 -1.46 -12.84
CA GLY A 17 -12.41 -0.21 -12.10
C GLY A 17 -11.14 0.62 -11.93
N PHE A 18 -10.03 0.02 -11.49
CA PHE A 18 -8.74 0.72 -11.33
C PHE A 18 -8.15 1.20 -12.66
N ILE A 19 -8.21 0.38 -13.71
CA ILE A 19 -7.81 0.80 -15.05
C ILE A 19 -8.67 1.97 -15.55
N SER A 20 -9.98 1.94 -15.28
CA SER A 20 -10.87 3.06 -15.60
C SER A 20 -10.49 4.33 -14.84
N MET A 21 -10.14 4.20 -13.55
CA MET A 21 -9.66 5.33 -12.73
C MET A 21 -8.35 5.90 -13.26
N TYR A 22 -7.42 5.04 -13.71
CA TYR A 22 -6.18 5.49 -14.35
C TYR A 22 -6.47 6.30 -15.62
N PHE A 23 -7.34 5.79 -16.50
CA PHE A 23 -7.71 6.50 -17.72
C PHE A 23 -8.48 7.79 -17.45
N LEU A 24 -9.34 7.82 -16.42
CA LEU A 24 -10.00 9.03 -15.97
C LEU A 24 -8.98 10.08 -15.49
N GLY A 25 -7.99 9.67 -14.72
CA GLY A 25 -6.84 10.52 -14.35
C GLY A 25 -6.14 11.08 -15.58
N TYR A 26 -5.80 10.19 -16.51
CA TYR A 26 -4.96 10.52 -17.66
C TYR A 26 -5.67 11.43 -18.68
N PHE A 27 -6.89 11.09 -19.07
CA PHE A 27 -7.61 11.77 -20.16
C PHE A 27 -8.51 12.90 -19.68
N VAL A 28 -8.88 12.95 -18.40
CA VAL A 28 -9.81 13.95 -17.88
C VAL A 28 -9.13 14.89 -16.88
N PHE A 29 -8.69 14.39 -15.72
CA PHE A 29 -8.20 15.24 -14.64
C PHE A 29 -6.84 15.89 -14.94
N PHE A 30 -5.90 15.12 -15.47
CA PHE A 30 -4.52 15.56 -15.70
C PHE A 30 -4.21 15.76 -17.20
N ARG A 31 -5.25 15.87 -18.04
CA ARG A 31 -5.12 15.92 -19.50
C ARG A 31 -4.14 16.97 -20.01
N ASN A 32 -4.07 18.11 -19.32
CA ASN A 32 -3.24 19.27 -19.66
C ASN A 32 -1.86 19.27 -18.97
N TRP A 33 -1.48 18.19 -18.28
CA TRP A 33 -0.17 18.07 -17.64
C TRP A 33 0.83 17.46 -18.61
N GLU A 34 2.12 17.71 -18.35
CA GLU A 34 3.22 17.11 -19.11
C GLU A 34 3.10 15.59 -19.14
N PRO A 35 3.45 14.90 -20.25
CA PRO A 35 3.19 13.47 -20.41
C PRO A 35 3.70 12.59 -19.27
N LYS A 36 4.86 12.91 -18.68
CA LYS A 36 5.42 12.17 -17.53
C LYS A 36 4.61 12.43 -16.25
N GLN A 37 4.38 13.70 -15.91
CA GLN A 37 3.60 14.10 -14.73
C GLN A 37 2.16 13.58 -14.80
N ARG A 38 1.57 13.55 -15.99
CA ARG A 38 0.23 13.04 -16.24
C ARG A 38 0.11 11.56 -15.92
N LYS A 39 1.08 10.74 -16.35
CA LYS A 39 1.12 9.30 -16.06
C LYS A 39 1.24 9.08 -14.55
N ASP A 40 2.20 9.73 -13.91
CA ASP A 40 2.47 9.59 -12.48
C ASP A 40 1.27 10.04 -11.61
N ALA A 41 0.68 11.20 -11.91
CA ALA A 41 -0.50 11.70 -11.21
C ALA A 41 -1.73 10.77 -11.40
N SER A 42 -1.85 10.13 -12.56
CA SER A 42 -2.93 9.16 -12.82
C SER A 42 -2.78 7.88 -12.00
N SER A 43 -1.55 7.39 -11.84
CA SER A 43 -1.25 6.29 -10.91
C SER A 43 -1.55 6.70 -9.47
N CYS A 44 -1.13 7.91 -9.04
CA CYS A 44 -1.46 8.43 -7.71
C CYS A 44 -2.97 8.53 -7.46
N LEU A 45 -3.76 8.95 -8.46
CA LEU A 45 -5.22 9.00 -8.35
C LEU A 45 -5.83 7.60 -8.19
N MET A 46 -5.33 6.63 -8.96
CA MET A 46 -5.74 5.23 -8.83
C MET A 46 -5.38 4.67 -7.44
N SER A 47 -4.19 4.99 -6.93
CA SER A 47 -3.74 4.64 -5.58
C SER A 47 -4.62 5.28 -4.50
N LEU A 48 -5.04 6.53 -4.67
CA LEU A 48 -6.03 7.17 -3.78
C LEU A 48 -7.39 6.45 -3.77
N ALA A 49 -7.84 6.03 -4.95
CA ALA A 49 -9.07 5.25 -5.10
C ALA A 49 -8.96 3.83 -4.53
N HIS A 50 -7.75 3.35 -4.25
CA HIS A 50 -7.49 2.10 -3.54
C HIS A 50 -7.28 2.31 -2.04
N GLY A 51 -6.26 3.07 -1.63
CA GLY A 51 -5.75 3.05 -0.26
C GLY A 51 -6.79 3.44 0.79
N SER A 52 -7.55 4.53 0.56
CA SER A 52 -8.59 4.94 1.51
C SER A 52 -9.74 3.93 1.62
N PRO A 53 -10.35 3.45 0.51
CA PRO A 53 -11.30 2.35 0.59
C PRO A 53 -10.73 1.06 1.19
N ALA A 54 -9.49 0.70 0.85
CA ALA A 54 -8.83 -0.52 1.33
C ALA A 54 -8.71 -0.51 2.86
N VAL A 55 -8.30 0.61 3.46
CA VAL A 55 -8.25 0.78 4.92
C VAL A 55 -9.62 0.58 5.55
N LEU A 56 -10.67 1.20 5.00
CA LEU A 56 -12.03 1.09 5.55
C LEU A 56 -12.57 -0.34 5.44
N MET A 57 -12.38 -0.98 4.28
CA MET A 57 -12.79 -2.36 4.05
C MET A 57 -12.02 -3.33 4.95
N ALA A 58 -10.71 -3.12 5.12
CA ALA A 58 -9.85 -3.93 5.98
C ALA A 58 -10.22 -3.78 7.46
N ILE A 59 -10.43 -2.56 7.96
CA ILE A 59 -10.91 -2.34 9.33
C ILE A 59 -12.26 -3.04 9.54
N ARG A 60 -13.19 -2.90 8.58
CA ARG A 60 -14.48 -3.59 8.66
C ARG A 60 -14.30 -5.11 8.69
N ALA A 61 -13.43 -5.67 7.86
CA ALA A 61 -13.14 -7.10 7.86
C ALA A 61 -12.58 -7.58 9.21
N LEU A 62 -11.65 -6.82 9.81
CA LEU A 62 -11.06 -7.13 11.11
C LEU A 62 -12.07 -7.03 12.25
N LEU A 63 -12.95 -6.01 12.25
CA LEU A 63 -13.99 -5.84 13.28
C LEU A 63 -15.07 -6.93 13.24
N HIS A 64 -15.36 -7.48 12.05
CA HIS A 64 -16.30 -8.58 11.86
C HIS A 64 -15.65 -9.97 11.96
N SER A 65 -14.33 -10.04 12.14
CA SER A 65 -13.64 -11.31 12.38
C SER A 65 -14.02 -11.83 13.75
N GLN A 66 -14.62 -13.02 13.80
CA GLN A 66 -15.08 -13.65 15.05
C GLN A 66 -13.92 -14.14 15.93
N THR A 67 -12.67 -14.03 15.45
CA THR A 67 -11.50 -14.65 16.04
C THR A 67 -10.36 -13.63 16.12
N VAL A 68 -10.42 -12.74 17.11
CA VAL A 68 -9.34 -11.78 17.36
C VAL A 68 -8.10 -12.54 17.85
N GLY A 69 -6.98 -12.41 17.14
CA GLY A 69 -5.67 -12.82 17.64
C GLY A 69 -5.11 -14.15 17.15
N SER A 70 -5.70 -14.79 16.15
CA SER A 70 -5.12 -16.00 15.53
C SER A 70 -4.86 -15.79 14.04
N PHE A 71 -3.58 -15.85 13.65
CA PHE A 71 -3.14 -15.63 12.27
C PHE A 71 -3.30 -16.85 11.36
N ALA A 72 -4.06 -17.87 11.77
CA ALA A 72 -4.24 -19.12 11.01
C ALA A 72 -5.70 -19.52 10.78
N TYR A 73 -6.66 -18.61 10.98
CA TYR A 73 -8.06 -18.90 10.65
C TYR A 73 -8.32 -18.91 9.14
N PRO A 74 -9.36 -19.64 8.69
CA PRO A 74 -9.84 -19.55 7.31
C PRO A 74 -10.18 -18.11 6.96
N ASN A 75 -9.84 -17.69 5.74
CA ASN A 75 -10.15 -16.36 5.28
C ASN A 75 -11.66 -16.15 5.19
N SER A 76 -12.17 -15.14 5.87
CA SER A 76 -13.55 -14.70 5.76
C SER A 76 -13.85 -14.10 4.38
N ALA A 77 -15.14 -14.01 4.03
CA ALA A 77 -15.56 -13.39 2.78
C ALA A 77 -15.12 -11.91 2.67
N LEU A 78 -15.10 -11.18 3.79
CA LEU A 78 -14.66 -9.79 3.82
C LEU A 78 -13.15 -9.67 3.61
N GLU A 79 -12.34 -10.51 4.27
CA GLU A 79 -10.90 -10.56 4.06
C GLU A 79 -10.56 -10.94 2.61
N ASN A 80 -11.25 -11.93 2.05
CA ASN A 80 -11.08 -12.31 0.64
C ASN A 80 -11.40 -11.14 -0.30
N THR A 81 -12.48 -10.40 -0.03
CA THR A 81 -12.84 -9.21 -0.82
C THR A 81 -11.76 -8.12 -0.73
N VAL A 82 -11.20 -7.89 0.45
CA VAL A 82 -10.10 -6.93 0.68
C VAL A 82 -8.83 -7.33 -0.08
N LEU A 83 -8.48 -8.63 -0.03
CA LEU A 83 -7.33 -9.17 -0.75
C LEU A 83 -7.53 -9.05 -2.27
N GLU A 84 -8.72 -9.33 -2.79
CA GLU A 84 -9.04 -9.20 -4.22
C GLU A 84 -9.03 -7.74 -4.68
N PHE A 85 -9.63 -6.84 -3.89
CA PHE A 85 -9.61 -5.40 -4.15
C PHE A 85 -8.17 -4.88 -4.23
N SER A 86 -7.32 -5.26 -3.27
CA SER A 86 -5.92 -4.82 -3.27
C SER A 86 -5.11 -5.50 -4.36
N THR A 87 -5.31 -6.79 -4.61
CA THR A 87 -4.65 -7.52 -5.73
C THR A 87 -4.96 -6.85 -7.07
N ALA A 88 -6.21 -6.44 -7.29
CA ALA A 88 -6.60 -5.73 -8.51
C ALA A 88 -5.86 -4.39 -8.68
N TYR A 89 -5.75 -3.61 -7.60
CA TYR A 89 -4.99 -2.35 -7.61
C TYR A 89 -3.51 -2.59 -7.90
N PHE A 90 -2.85 -3.45 -7.11
CA PHE A 90 -1.42 -3.72 -7.29
C PHE A 90 -1.10 -4.28 -8.68
N LEU A 91 -2.02 -5.04 -9.29
CA LEU A 91 -1.86 -5.50 -10.67
C LEU A 91 -1.97 -4.35 -11.67
N ALA A 92 -2.97 -3.47 -11.53
CA ALA A 92 -3.14 -2.31 -12.41
C ALA A 92 -1.96 -1.33 -12.31
N ASP A 93 -1.46 -1.08 -11.10
CA ASP A 93 -0.35 -0.18 -10.87
C ASP A 93 0.99 -0.79 -11.28
N LEU A 94 1.18 -2.10 -11.13
CA LEU A 94 2.33 -2.81 -11.68
C LEU A 94 2.40 -2.67 -13.20
N LEU A 95 1.28 -2.80 -13.92
CA LEU A 95 1.24 -2.56 -15.36
C LEU A 95 1.66 -1.13 -15.71
N HIS A 96 1.23 -0.14 -14.92
CA HIS A 96 1.66 1.23 -15.09
C HIS A 96 3.19 1.37 -14.98
N TYR A 97 3.80 0.86 -13.92
CA TYR A 97 5.25 0.93 -13.74
C TYR A 97 6.00 0.19 -14.84
N MET A 98 5.60 -1.03 -15.18
CA MET A 98 6.27 -1.82 -16.22
C MET A 98 6.24 -1.15 -17.59
N VAL A 99 5.13 -0.46 -17.94
CA VAL A 99 4.97 0.17 -19.26
C VAL A 99 5.57 1.57 -19.32
N PHE A 100 5.45 2.35 -18.25
CA PHE A 100 5.76 3.78 -18.29
C PHE A 100 6.97 4.21 -17.47
N PHE A 101 7.36 3.42 -16.47
CA PHE A 101 8.46 3.72 -15.53
C PHE A 101 9.28 2.46 -15.21
N PRO A 102 9.86 1.78 -16.22
CA PRO A 102 10.56 0.50 -16.02
C PRO A 102 11.82 0.63 -15.15
N ASP A 103 12.37 1.84 -15.04
CA ASP A 103 13.53 2.14 -14.19
C ASP A 103 13.19 2.20 -12.69
N GLU A 104 11.90 2.25 -12.33
CA GLU A 104 11.42 2.30 -10.94
C GLU A 104 11.39 0.88 -10.31
N ILE A 105 12.54 0.21 -10.33
CA ILE A 105 12.70 -1.21 -9.97
C ILE A 105 12.20 -1.52 -8.55
N LEU A 106 12.46 -0.63 -7.58
CA LEU A 106 11.99 -0.82 -6.20
C LEU A 106 10.46 -0.88 -6.11
N PHE A 107 9.75 -0.03 -6.87
CA PHE A 107 8.30 -0.04 -6.90
C PHE A 107 7.77 -1.29 -7.59
N ILE A 108 8.36 -1.68 -8.72
CA ILE A 108 8.01 -2.91 -9.45
C ILE A 108 8.17 -4.14 -8.55
N LEU A 109 9.34 -4.30 -7.90
CA LEU A 109 9.60 -5.41 -6.99
C LEU A 109 8.65 -5.39 -5.78
N HIS A 110 8.37 -4.22 -5.21
CA HIS A 110 7.40 -4.08 -4.13
C HIS A 110 6.00 -4.55 -4.54
N HIS A 111 5.54 -4.22 -5.75
CA HIS A 111 4.23 -4.65 -6.25
C HIS A 111 4.19 -6.16 -6.50
N ILE A 112 5.24 -6.73 -7.12
CA ILE A 112 5.36 -8.18 -7.32
C ILE A 112 5.35 -8.92 -5.98
N ALA A 113 6.11 -8.43 -5.00
CA ALA A 113 6.19 -9.01 -3.67
C ALA A 113 4.84 -8.97 -2.93
N THR A 114 4.14 -7.84 -2.99
CA THR A 114 2.80 -7.69 -2.40
C THR A 114 1.77 -8.59 -3.10
N LEU A 115 1.79 -8.65 -4.44
CA LEU A 115 0.95 -9.55 -5.22
C LEU A 115 1.21 -11.02 -4.86
N TYR A 116 2.47 -11.41 -4.72
CA TYR A 116 2.83 -12.76 -4.29
C TYR A 116 2.16 -13.12 -2.96
N VAL A 117 2.27 -12.28 -1.93
CA VAL A 117 1.67 -12.52 -0.61
C VAL A 117 0.15 -12.57 -0.69
N PHE A 118 -0.50 -11.65 -1.41
CA PHE A 118 -1.96 -11.62 -1.52
C PHE A 118 -2.52 -12.78 -2.34
N VAL A 119 -1.92 -13.10 -3.48
CA VAL A 119 -2.38 -14.18 -4.37
C VAL A 119 -2.21 -15.53 -3.68
N THR A 120 -1.06 -15.77 -3.05
CA THR A 120 -0.83 -17.03 -2.33
C THR A 120 -1.79 -17.19 -1.15
N CYS A 121 -2.01 -16.14 -0.35
CA CYS A 121 -2.99 -16.21 0.74
C CYS A 121 -4.43 -16.41 0.23
N ARG A 122 -4.86 -15.65 -0.79
CA ARG A 122 -6.25 -15.67 -1.29
C ARG A 122 -6.60 -16.92 -2.08
N TYR A 123 -5.72 -17.36 -2.97
CA TYR A 123 -6.05 -18.35 -4.02
C TYR A 123 -5.34 -19.69 -3.86
N MET A 124 -4.32 -19.80 -3.00
CA MET A 124 -3.61 -21.06 -2.78
C MET A 124 -3.80 -21.60 -1.37
N ILE A 125 -3.62 -20.75 -0.36
CA ILE A 125 -3.66 -21.19 1.05
C ILE A 125 -5.06 -21.09 1.61
N HIS A 126 -5.77 -19.97 1.39
CA HIS A 126 -7.12 -19.68 1.94
C HIS A 126 -7.19 -19.50 3.47
N TYR A 127 -6.04 -19.41 4.14
CA TYR A 127 -5.91 -19.16 5.58
C TYR A 127 -4.94 -17.99 5.84
N GLY A 128 -5.11 -17.34 6.99
CA GLY A 128 -4.17 -16.37 7.54
C GLY A 128 -4.28 -14.94 7.01
N ALA A 129 -5.37 -14.60 6.30
CA ALA A 129 -5.58 -13.25 5.79
C ALA A 129 -5.64 -12.18 6.90
N GLN A 130 -6.10 -12.50 8.12
CA GLN A 130 -6.26 -11.52 9.20
C GLN A 130 -4.98 -10.70 9.46
N GLY A 131 -3.82 -11.36 9.55
CA GLY A 131 -2.54 -10.68 9.76
C GLY A 131 -2.14 -9.80 8.56
N LEU A 132 -2.40 -10.28 7.35
CA LEU A 132 -2.10 -9.54 6.12
C LEU A 132 -3.02 -8.32 5.95
N VAL A 133 -4.29 -8.45 6.30
CA VAL A 133 -5.27 -7.36 6.28
C VAL A 133 -4.94 -6.31 7.34
N LEU A 134 -4.47 -6.71 8.52
CA LEU A 134 -3.95 -5.77 9.51
C LEU A 134 -2.72 -5.02 9.00
N LEU A 135 -1.75 -5.72 8.39
CA LEU A 135 -0.58 -5.09 7.79
C LEU A 135 -0.96 -4.18 6.63
N LEU A 136 -1.98 -4.52 5.83
CA LEU A 136 -2.52 -3.67 4.78
C LEU A 136 -3.08 -2.36 5.36
N VAL A 137 -3.80 -2.38 6.49
CA VAL A 137 -4.24 -1.15 7.18
C VAL A 137 -3.03 -0.27 7.53
N LEU A 138 -2.00 -0.86 8.13
CA LEU A 138 -0.79 -0.13 8.52
C LEU A 138 -0.04 0.43 7.30
N ALA A 139 -0.02 -0.29 6.19
CA ALA A 139 0.59 0.16 4.95
C ALA A 139 -0.20 1.32 4.32
N GLU A 140 -1.52 1.19 4.22
CA GLU A 140 -2.38 2.09 3.44
C GLU A 140 -2.89 3.32 4.19
N VAL A 141 -2.83 3.36 5.53
CA VAL A 141 -3.29 4.53 6.31
C VAL A 141 -2.52 5.82 5.96
N THR A 142 -1.31 5.68 5.40
CA THR A 142 -0.50 6.80 4.91
C THR A 142 -0.73 7.14 3.45
N SER A 143 -1.42 6.29 2.70
CA SER A 143 -1.56 6.35 1.23
C SER A 143 -2.20 7.64 0.76
N ALA A 144 -3.25 8.11 1.45
CA ALA A 144 -3.90 9.38 1.11
C ALA A 144 -2.93 10.57 1.16
N CYS A 145 -2.19 10.67 2.26
CA CYS A 145 -1.21 11.73 2.45
C CYS A 145 -0.05 11.61 1.45
N GLN A 146 0.44 10.38 1.24
CA GLN A 146 1.52 10.08 0.30
C GLN A 146 1.15 10.50 -1.13
N ASN A 147 0.02 10.05 -1.64
CA ASN A 147 -0.40 10.29 -3.03
C ASN A 147 -0.77 11.75 -3.28
N VAL A 148 -1.46 12.41 -2.33
CA VAL A 148 -1.74 13.86 -2.45
C VAL A 148 -0.44 14.65 -2.48
N ARG A 149 0.54 14.27 -1.65
CA ARG A 149 1.85 14.90 -1.65
C ARG A 149 2.59 14.65 -2.97
N SER A 150 2.54 13.44 -3.54
CA SER A 150 3.15 13.14 -4.85
C SER A 150 2.52 13.97 -5.99
N ILE A 151 1.18 14.06 -6.03
CA ILE A 151 0.46 14.90 -7.01
C ILE A 151 0.87 16.37 -6.87
N ALA A 152 0.95 16.88 -5.64
CA ALA A 152 1.43 18.24 -5.39
C ALA A 152 2.90 18.42 -5.81
N GLY A 153 3.73 17.40 -5.57
CA GLY A 153 5.15 17.35 -5.94
C GLY A 153 5.36 17.49 -7.45
N ASN A 154 4.49 16.89 -8.27
CA ASN A 154 4.55 17.00 -9.74
C ASN A 154 4.38 18.43 -10.26
N ARG A 155 3.76 19.33 -9.48
CA ARG A 155 3.50 20.72 -9.88
C ARG A 155 4.16 21.74 -8.97
N LYS A 156 5.04 21.32 -8.05
CA LYS A 156 5.66 22.22 -7.06
C LYS A 156 6.54 23.30 -7.69
N ALA A 157 7.10 23.06 -8.87
CA ALA A 157 7.92 24.04 -9.59
C ALA A 157 7.07 25.14 -10.23
N ASP A 158 5.87 24.79 -10.71
CA ASP A 158 5.05 25.69 -11.53
C ASP A 158 3.91 26.35 -10.74
N VAL A 159 3.48 25.73 -9.64
CA VAL A 159 2.30 26.14 -8.88
C VAL A 159 2.67 26.38 -7.41
N PRO A 160 2.69 27.65 -6.94
CA PRO A 160 3.06 27.97 -5.56
C PRO A 160 2.18 27.30 -4.50
N ALA A 161 0.88 27.12 -4.79
CA ALA A 161 -0.03 26.40 -3.90
C ALA A 161 0.34 24.91 -3.77
N ALA A 162 0.79 24.27 -4.86
CA ALA A 162 1.23 22.89 -4.85
C ALA A 162 2.53 22.73 -4.05
N ALA A 163 3.47 23.68 -4.17
CA ALA A 163 4.68 23.70 -3.34
C ALA A 163 4.35 23.80 -1.84
N ARG A 164 3.45 24.71 -1.46
CA ARG A 164 3.00 24.86 -0.07
C ARG A 164 2.34 23.59 0.46
N LEU A 165 1.46 22.97 -0.34
CA LEU A 165 0.79 21.72 0.04
C LEU A 165 1.78 20.57 0.22
N HIS A 166 2.71 20.41 -0.72
CA HIS A 166 3.76 19.39 -0.66
C HIS A 166 4.62 19.53 0.61
N ASP A 167 5.01 20.77 0.95
CA ASP A 167 5.84 21.05 2.13
C ASP A 167 5.06 20.92 3.45
N LEU A 168 3.77 21.31 3.46
CA LEU A 168 2.87 21.17 4.60
C LEU A 168 2.66 19.71 4.97
N LEU A 169 2.47 18.85 3.96
CA LEU A 169 2.21 17.42 4.17
C LEU A 169 3.47 16.62 4.52
N ALA A 170 4.67 17.14 4.26
CA ALA A 170 5.92 16.39 4.43
C ALA A 170 6.13 15.87 5.87
N ALA A 171 6.15 16.76 6.87
CA ALA A 171 6.39 16.33 8.25
C ALA A 171 5.27 15.45 8.83
N PRO A 172 3.96 15.77 8.67
CA PRO A 172 2.88 14.89 9.10
C PRO A 172 2.94 13.52 8.43
N PHE A 173 3.22 13.47 7.12
CA PHE A 173 3.41 12.22 6.39
C PHE A 173 4.56 11.41 6.99
N TYR A 174 5.73 12.01 7.17
CA TYR A 174 6.90 11.28 7.64
C TYR A 174 6.73 10.76 9.07
N ALA A 175 6.11 11.56 9.95
CA ALA A 175 5.80 11.14 11.31
C ALA A 175 4.82 9.96 11.35
N LEU A 176 3.71 10.06 10.62
CA LEU A 176 2.72 8.98 10.54
C LEU A 176 3.34 7.72 9.93
N TYR A 177 4.08 7.85 8.83
CA TYR A 177 4.77 6.74 8.16
C TYR A 177 5.77 6.05 9.09
N SER A 178 6.58 6.82 9.81
CA SER A 178 7.55 6.30 10.78
C SER A 178 6.87 5.53 11.90
N LEU A 179 5.74 6.03 12.41
CA LEU A 179 4.95 5.33 13.42
C LEU A 179 4.37 4.01 12.90
N VAL A 180 3.62 4.05 11.80
CA VAL A 180 2.83 2.90 11.37
C VAL A 180 3.69 1.83 10.69
N ARG A 181 4.67 2.22 9.88
CA ARG A 181 5.55 1.29 9.16
C ARG A 181 6.86 1.03 9.88
N GLY A 182 7.39 1.99 10.63
CA GLY A 182 8.65 1.85 11.37
C GLY A 182 8.51 1.30 12.78
N ILE A 183 7.30 1.34 13.38
CA ILE A 183 7.07 0.81 14.74
C ILE A 183 5.96 -0.25 14.72
N LEU A 184 4.73 0.12 14.33
CA LEU A 184 3.59 -0.80 14.42
C LEU A 184 3.72 -2.00 13.46
N GLY A 185 4.23 -1.78 12.24
CA GLY A 185 4.53 -2.84 11.27
C GLY A 185 5.47 -3.91 11.84
N PRO A 186 6.69 -3.55 12.31
CA PRO A 186 7.61 -4.49 12.97
C PRO A 186 6.99 -5.22 14.16
N ILE A 187 6.22 -4.53 15.01
CA ILE A 187 5.54 -5.17 16.16
C ILE A 187 4.54 -6.22 15.67
N CYS A 188 3.75 -5.90 14.64
CA CYS A 188 2.80 -6.83 14.04
C CYS A 188 3.51 -8.04 13.43
N LEU A 189 4.57 -7.81 12.64
CA LEU A 189 5.38 -8.86 12.05
C LEU A 189 5.97 -9.78 13.12
N PHE A 190 6.56 -9.21 14.18
CA PHE A 190 7.11 -9.98 15.29
C PHE A 190 6.04 -10.88 15.94
N LYS A 191 4.86 -10.34 16.23
CA LYS A 191 3.74 -11.12 16.79
C LYS A 191 3.31 -12.26 15.86
N MET A 192 3.23 -12.01 14.55
CA MET A 192 2.93 -13.05 13.56
C MET A 192 4.00 -14.14 13.54
N GLY A 193 5.29 -13.76 13.59
CA GLY A 193 6.40 -14.70 13.63
C GLY A 193 6.38 -15.58 14.88
N VAL A 194 6.22 -14.98 16.06
CA VAL A 194 6.09 -15.73 17.33
C VAL A 194 4.92 -16.70 17.28
N PHE A 195 3.77 -16.28 16.75
CA PHE A 195 2.60 -17.14 16.60
C PHE A 195 2.91 -18.36 15.71
N TYR A 196 3.52 -18.16 14.54
CA TYR A 196 3.83 -19.28 13.63
C TYR A 196 4.90 -20.21 14.21
N LEU A 197 5.95 -19.67 14.82
CA LEU A 197 7.04 -20.44 15.43
C LEU A 197 6.56 -21.29 16.61
N ASN A 198 5.56 -20.82 17.37
CA ASN A 198 4.93 -21.58 18.45
C ASN A 198 3.92 -22.63 17.96
N GLY A 199 3.89 -22.92 16.65
CA GLY A 199 2.99 -23.91 16.07
C GLY A 199 1.55 -23.40 15.87
N GLY A 200 1.30 -22.09 15.98
CA GLY A 200 -0.03 -21.49 15.82
C GLY A 200 -0.65 -21.70 14.43
N ALA A 201 0.16 -22.02 13.43
CA ALA A 201 -0.34 -22.44 12.11
C ALA A 201 -1.06 -23.80 12.15
N ALA A 202 -0.76 -24.67 13.12
CA ALA A 202 -1.34 -26.00 13.30
C ALA A 202 -1.42 -26.87 12.02
N GLY A 203 -0.50 -26.67 11.07
CA GLY A 203 -0.51 -27.34 9.76
C GLY A 203 -1.50 -26.77 8.73
N LEU A 204 -2.35 -25.81 9.11
CA LEU A 204 -3.32 -25.15 8.22
C LEU A 204 -2.63 -24.23 7.19
N ILE A 205 -1.55 -23.58 7.61
CA ILE A 205 -0.68 -22.80 6.72
C ILE A 205 0.64 -23.57 6.57
N PRO A 206 0.96 -24.06 5.36
CA PRO A 206 2.22 -24.76 5.09
C PRO A 206 3.43 -23.91 5.47
N ALA A 207 4.48 -24.57 5.98
CA ALA A 207 5.68 -23.88 6.45
C ALA A 207 6.32 -22.96 5.41
N TRP A 208 6.43 -23.43 4.16
CA TRP A 208 6.96 -22.63 3.07
C TRP A 208 6.18 -21.33 2.87
N ALA A 209 4.86 -21.35 3.05
CA ALA A 209 3.99 -20.20 2.79
C ALA A 209 4.20 -19.12 3.85
N TRP A 210 4.02 -19.44 5.13
CA TRP A 210 4.19 -18.42 6.17
C TRP A 210 5.65 -17.96 6.28
N ILE A 211 6.65 -18.83 6.11
CA ILE A 211 8.06 -18.43 6.13
C ILE A 211 8.33 -17.43 5.00
N SER A 212 7.88 -17.74 3.78
CA SER A 212 8.08 -16.85 2.64
C SER A 212 7.38 -15.50 2.83
N TRP A 213 6.15 -15.48 3.35
CA TRP A 213 5.43 -14.24 3.67
C TRP A 213 6.18 -13.41 4.71
N MET A 214 6.67 -14.03 5.78
CA MET A 214 7.43 -13.36 6.83
C MET A 214 8.71 -12.71 6.28
N VAL A 215 9.43 -13.40 5.39
CA VAL A 215 10.62 -12.86 4.72
C VAL A 215 10.25 -11.66 3.84
N VAL A 216 9.25 -11.81 2.96
CA VAL A 216 8.81 -10.76 2.05
C VAL A 216 8.36 -9.51 2.81
N ILE A 217 7.50 -9.68 3.82
CA ILE A 217 6.98 -8.57 4.63
C ILE A 217 8.10 -7.93 5.43
N GLY A 218 9.00 -8.73 6.02
CA GLY A 218 10.16 -8.23 6.76
C GLY A 218 11.09 -7.39 5.90
N SER A 219 11.43 -7.85 4.70
CA SER A 219 12.22 -7.08 3.74
C SER A 219 11.52 -5.78 3.34
N ALA A 220 10.22 -5.82 3.06
CA ALA A 220 9.45 -4.63 2.71
C ALA A 220 9.45 -3.59 3.85
N ILE A 221 9.29 -4.01 5.11
CA ILE A 221 9.36 -3.13 6.28
C ILE A 221 10.76 -2.52 6.43
N LEU A 222 11.83 -3.30 6.30
CA LEU A 222 13.20 -2.80 6.41
C LEU A 222 13.51 -1.75 5.33
N VAL A 223 13.18 -2.04 4.08
CA VAL A 223 13.34 -1.08 2.97
C VAL A 223 12.51 0.18 3.22
N SER A 224 11.29 0.02 3.74
CA SER A 224 10.40 1.14 4.09
C SER A 224 10.99 2.03 5.19
N ILE A 225 11.66 1.44 6.19
CA ILE A 225 12.38 2.18 7.25
C ILE A 225 13.56 2.95 6.67
N VAL A 226 14.41 2.29 5.87
CA VAL A 226 15.56 2.97 5.22
C VAL A 226 15.08 4.13 4.35
N TRP A 227 14.02 3.89 3.56
CA TRP A 227 13.45 4.90 2.69
C TRP A 227 12.96 6.12 3.46
N ILE A 228 12.24 5.94 4.58
CA ILE A 228 11.71 7.08 5.34
C ILE A 228 12.82 7.83 6.10
N LEU A 229 13.86 7.13 6.57
CA LEU A 229 15.01 7.78 7.21
C LEU A 229 15.73 8.71 6.23
N ASN A 230 15.96 8.27 5.00
CA ASN A 230 16.54 9.12 3.95
C ASN A 230 15.66 10.35 3.67
N ARG A 231 14.33 10.20 3.67
CA ARG A 231 13.40 11.34 3.47
C ARG A 231 13.41 12.34 4.63
N TRP A 232 13.59 11.87 5.86
CA TRP A 232 13.81 12.75 7.01
C TRP A 232 15.11 13.53 6.87
N GLU A 233 16.21 12.86 6.52
CA GLU A 233 17.52 13.48 6.34
C GLU A 233 17.48 14.58 5.27
N GLU A 234 16.95 14.27 4.08
CA GLU A 234 16.78 15.24 2.99
C GLU A 234 15.99 16.47 3.45
N TRP A 235 14.86 16.27 4.12
CA TRP A 235 13.99 17.36 4.55
C TRP A 235 14.60 18.24 5.65
N ILE A 236 15.30 17.64 6.61
CA ILE A 236 16.01 18.38 7.66
C ILE A 236 17.13 19.20 7.04
N THR A 237 17.89 18.61 6.13
CA THR A 237 19.01 19.25 5.43
C THR A 237 18.53 20.44 4.60
N GLU A 238 17.47 20.28 3.81
CA GLU A 238 16.85 21.37 3.04
C GLU A 238 16.38 22.52 3.93
N ARG A 239 15.78 22.22 5.08
CA ARG A 239 15.32 23.25 6.03
C ARG A 239 16.48 23.96 6.71
N SER A 240 17.54 23.25 7.07
CA SER A 240 18.76 23.83 7.63
C SER A 240 19.38 24.84 6.65
N HIS A 241 19.55 24.45 5.38
CA HIS A 241 20.07 25.35 4.35
C HIS A 241 19.17 26.58 4.10
N LYS A 242 17.85 26.40 4.09
CA LYS A 242 16.90 27.51 3.96
C LYS A 242 16.96 28.46 5.17
N ALA A 243 17.21 27.96 6.38
CA ALA A 243 17.38 28.78 7.57
C ALA A 243 18.70 29.58 7.51
N GLN A 244 19.81 28.93 7.11
CA GLN A 244 21.11 29.60 6.94
C GLN A 244 21.05 30.74 5.92
N LYS A 245 20.39 30.54 4.78
CA LYS A 245 20.19 31.58 3.74
C LYS A 245 19.31 32.76 4.18
N LYS A 246 18.59 32.67 5.30
CA LYS A 246 17.77 33.77 5.84
C LYS A 246 18.50 34.59 6.90
N VAL A 247 19.61 34.06 7.42
CA VAL A 247 20.40 34.66 8.50
C VAL A 247 21.66 35.35 7.97
N GLY A 248 22.20 34.91 6.83
CA GLY A 248 23.26 35.59 6.08
C GLY A 248 22.70 36.48 4.98
#